data_AF-A0A424YU74-F1
#
_entry.id   AF-A0A424YU74-F1
#
_cell.length_a   1.000
_cell.length_b   1.000
_cell.length_c   1.000
_cell.angle_alpha   90.00
_cell.angle_beta   90.00
_cell.angle_gamma   90.00
#
_symmetry.space_group_name_H-M   'P 1'
#
loop_
_entity.id
_entity.type
_entity.pdbx_description
1 polymer ?
#
loop_
_entity_poly.entity_id
_entity_poly.type
_entity_poly.pdbx_seq_one_letter_code
_entity_poly.pdbx_strand_id
1 'polypeptide(L)'
;MGNSDDLFTALGCATRLRILQLICDKEMHISGIARELNISVPVTLKHIRILEKAGLVNREIFGNSHILKADIKGIYHAIGTFAPKKTLEVESGTSLLDALKKISSVKSKKVGDKEIIVSINGEEGFFVYELNGQLIDKTVQECFFEENAFVEWKKLEPVTKIKLNIIVKK
;
A
#
# COMPACT_ATOMS: atom_id res chain seq x y z
N MET A 1 -5.84 -4.89 -12.82
CA MET A 1 -6.34 -4.72 -11.43
C MET A 1 -7.29 -5.85 -11.11
N GLY A 2 -7.13 -6.51 -9.95
CA GLY A 2 -8.11 -7.47 -9.44
C GLY A 2 -9.40 -6.74 -9.05
N ASN A 3 -10.56 -7.34 -9.33
CA ASN A 3 -11.85 -6.79 -8.93
C ASN A 3 -11.98 -6.87 -7.39
N SER A 4 -12.63 -5.90 -6.73
CA SER A 4 -12.90 -5.93 -5.29
C SER A 4 -13.66 -7.20 -4.87
N ASP A 5 -14.47 -7.76 -5.77
CA ASP A 5 -15.18 -9.01 -5.53
C ASP A 5 -14.22 -10.21 -5.40
N ASP A 6 -13.12 -10.22 -6.17
CA ASP A 6 -12.11 -11.27 -6.10
C ASP A 6 -11.35 -11.22 -4.76
N LEU A 7 -11.16 -10.03 -4.20
CA LEU A 7 -10.49 -9.83 -2.91
C LEU A 7 -11.26 -10.45 -1.75
N PHE A 8 -12.54 -10.09 -1.58
CA PHE A 8 -13.34 -10.61 -0.47
C PHE A 8 -13.59 -12.12 -0.63
N THR A 9 -13.82 -12.58 -1.85
CA THR A 9 -13.89 -14.00 -2.16
C THR A 9 -12.60 -14.71 -1.73
N ALA A 10 -11.43 -14.14 -2.05
CA ALA A 10 -10.15 -14.72 -1.68
C ALA A 10 -9.92 -14.74 -0.15
N LEU A 11 -10.22 -13.66 0.56
CA LEU A 11 -10.01 -13.55 2.00
C LEU A 11 -11.06 -14.28 2.84
N GLY A 12 -12.27 -14.53 2.33
CA GLY A 12 -13.37 -15.18 3.03
C GLY A 12 -13.21 -16.69 3.31
N CYS A 13 -12.00 -17.25 3.19
CA CYS A 13 -11.74 -18.68 3.42
C CYS A 13 -10.60 -18.90 4.41
N ALA A 14 -10.88 -19.65 5.46
CA ALA A 14 -9.91 -19.96 6.52
C ALA A 14 -8.61 -20.61 5.98
N THR A 15 -8.70 -21.51 5.00
CA THR A 15 -7.50 -22.13 4.40
C THR A 15 -6.66 -21.11 3.64
N ARG A 16 -7.28 -20.19 2.89
CA ARG A 16 -6.55 -19.14 2.15
C ARG A 16 -5.90 -18.14 3.11
N LEU A 17 -6.58 -17.79 4.21
CA LEU A 17 -5.99 -16.96 5.26
C LEU A 17 -4.79 -17.63 5.92
N ARG A 18 -4.86 -18.93 6.22
CA ARG A 18 -3.71 -19.69 6.74
C ARG A 18 -2.55 -19.76 5.74
N ILE A 19 -2.83 -19.95 4.46
CA ILE A 19 -1.80 -19.88 3.40
C ILE A 19 -1.12 -18.51 3.44
N LEU A 20 -1.88 -17.42 3.44
CA LEU A 20 -1.33 -16.05 3.51
C LEU A 20 -0.49 -15.84 4.78
N GLN A 21 -0.95 -16.30 5.95
CA GLN A 21 -0.19 -16.22 7.20
C GLN A 21 1.18 -16.90 7.09
N LEU A 22 1.23 -18.10 6.52
CA LEU A 22 2.48 -18.84 6.30
C LEU A 22 3.45 -18.08 5.39
N ILE A 23 2.95 -17.56 4.26
CA ILE A 23 3.80 -16.93 3.24
C ILE A 23 4.07 -15.43 3.45
N CYS A 24 3.39 -14.81 4.43
CA CYS A 24 3.72 -13.49 4.95
C CYS A 24 4.95 -13.53 5.86
N ASP A 25 5.14 -14.62 6.61
CA ASP A 25 6.32 -14.83 7.46
C ASP A 25 7.57 -15.11 6.61
N LYS A 26 7.44 -16.01 5.62
CA LYS A 26 8.55 -16.43 4.76
C LYS A 26 8.08 -16.98 3.42
N GLU A 27 8.94 -16.92 2.41
CA GLU A 27 8.70 -17.61 1.15
C GLU A 27 8.65 -19.13 1.35
N MET A 28 7.71 -19.82 0.70
CA MET A 28 7.53 -21.26 0.87
C MET A 28 7.29 -21.98 -0.44
N HIS A 29 7.85 -23.18 -0.57
CA HIS A 29 7.51 -24.09 -1.66
C HIS A 29 6.09 -24.64 -1.50
N ILE A 30 5.39 -24.86 -2.62
CA ILE A 30 3.99 -25.29 -2.61
C ILE A 30 3.74 -26.59 -1.85
N SER A 31 4.67 -27.56 -1.95
CA SER A 31 4.56 -28.82 -1.20
C SER A 31 4.77 -28.63 0.31
N GLY A 32 5.55 -27.62 0.70
CA GLY A 32 5.70 -27.23 2.10
C GLY A 32 4.39 -26.68 2.67
N ILE A 33 3.73 -25.79 1.94
CA ILE A 33 2.40 -25.26 2.33
C ILE A 33 1.38 -26.38 2.44
N ALA A 34 1.33 -27.27 1.46
CA ALA A 34 0.43 -28.43 1.46
C ALA A 34 0.62 -29.31 2.71
N ARG A 35 1.89 -29.57 3.08
CA ARG A 35 2.26 -30.35 4.27
C ARG A 35 1.86 -29.66 5.57
N GLU A 36 2.17 -28.37 5.74
CA GLU A 36 1.81 -27.60 6.94
C GLU A 36 0.30 -27.54 7.17
N LEU A 37 -0.48 -27.48 6.09
CA LEU A 37 -1.94 -27.40 6.15
C LEU A 37 -2.64 -28.76 6.09
N ASN A 38 -1.88 -29.86 5.99
CA ASN A 38 -2.38 -31.23 5.84
C ASN A 38 -3.42 -31.37 4.70
N ILE A 39 -3.12 -30.79 3.54
CA ILE A 39 -3.93 -30.86 2.31
C ILE A 39 -3.08 -31.29 1.12
N SER A 40 -3.71 -31.67 0.02
CA SER A 40 -2.98 -32.08 -1.19
C SER A 40 -2.39 -30.87 -1.94
N VAL A 41 -1.32 -31.10 -2.71
CA VAL A 41 -0.72 -30.09 -3.58
C VAL A 41 -1.72 -29.54 -4.61
N PRO A 42 -2.57 -30.36 -5.29
CA PRO A 42 -3.60 -29.83 -6.18
C PRO A 42 -4.61 -28.91 -5.50
N VAL A 43 -5.04 -29.23 -4.27
CA VAL A 43 -5.94 -28.37 -3.48
C VAL A 43 -5.23 -27.06 -3.12
N THR A 44 -3.95 -27.13 -2.73
CA THR A 44 -3.12 -25.95 -2.45
C THR A 44 -2.99 -25.06 -3.69
N LEU A 45 -2.71 -25.62 -4.87
CA LEU A 45 -2.68 -24.89 -6.15
C LEU A 45 -3.99 -24.16 -6.45
N LYS A 46 -5.14 -24.79 -6.18
CA LYS A 46 -6.45 -24.16 -6.36
C LYS A 46 -6.60 -22.93 -5.46
N HIS A 47 -6.19 -23.02 -4.20
CA HIS A 47 -6.22 -21.88 -3.28
C HIS A 47 -5.26 -20.76 -3.73
N ILE A 48 -4.05 -21.11 -4.13
CA ILE A 48 -3.04 -20.16 -4.62
C ILE A 48 -3.55 -19.40 -5.86
N ARG A 49 -4.16 -20.08 -6.84
CA ARG A 49 -4.71 -19.41 -8.04
C ARG A 49 -5.76 -18.34 -7.71
N ILE A 50 -6.59 -18.58 -6.69
CA ILE A 50 -7.59 -17.60 -6.23
C ILE A 50 -6.88 -16.41 -5.57
N LEU A 51 -5.88 -16.66 -4.73
CA LEU A 51 -5.08 -15.62 -4.08
C LEU A 51 -4.27 -14.79 -5.10
N GLU A 52 -3.68 -15.43 -6.11
CA GLU A 52 -2.97 -14.80 -7.23
C GLU A 52 -3.90 -13.90 -8.03
N LYS A 53 -5.11 -14.39 -8.37
CA LYS A 53 -6.12 -13.60 -9.08
C LYS A 53 -6.52 -12.33 -8.29
N ALA A 54 -6.58 -12.44 -6.97
CA ALA A 54 -6.83 -11.32 -6.07
C ALA A 54 -5.60 -10.42 -5.85
N GLY A 55 -4.44 -10.73 -6.45
CA GLY A 55 -3.20 -9.96 -6.31
C GLY A 55 -2.55 -10.06 -4.93
N LEU A 56 -2.86 -11.10 -4.15
CA LEU A 56 -2.37 -11.25 -2.77
C LEU A 56 -1.12 -12.13 -2.66
N VAL A 57 -0.75 -12.83 -3.74
CA VAL A 57 0.35 -13.80 -3.77
C VAL A 57 1.13 -13.66 -5.06
N ASN A 58 2.45 -13.67 -4.93
CA ASN A 58 3.39 -13.83 -6.01
C ASN A 58 3.91 -15.27 -6.05
N ARG A 59 4.01 -15.83 -7.26
CA ARG A 59 4.53 -17.18 -7.50
C ARG A 59 5.68 -17.14 -8.49
N GLU A 60 6.81 -17.65 -8.05
CA GLU A 60 7.97 -17.89 -8.90
C GLU A 60 8.03 -19.37 -9.28
N ILE A 61 8.28 -19.65 -10.56
CA ILE A 61 8.27 -21.00 -11.11
C ILE A 61 9.67 -21.33 -11.63
N PHE A 62 10.28 -22.38 -11.05
CA PHE A 62 11.58 -22.89 -11.46
C PHE A 62 11.43 -24.37 -11.89
N GLY A 63 11.19 -24.61 -13.18
CA GLY A 63 10.82 -25.93 -13.68
C GLY A 63 9.51 -26.41 -13.04
N ASN A 64 9.57 -27.48 -12.24
CA ASN A 64 8.43 -28.01 -11.49
C ASN A 64 8.30 -27.44 -10.06
N SER A 65 9.24 -26.57 -9.65
CA SER A 65 9.24 -25.94 -8.33
C SER A 65 8.38 -24.68 -8.36
N HIS A 66 7.48 -24.55 -7.39
CA HIS A 66 6.65 -23.36 -7.21
C HIS A 66 6.94 -22.75 -5.84
N ILE A 67 7.53 -21.55 -5.83
CA ILE A 67 7.82 -20.77 -4.61
C ILE A 67 6.79 -19.66 -4.49
N LEU A 68 6.19 -19.52 -3.31
CA LEU A 68 5.09 -18.59 -3.03
C LEU A 68 5.52 -17.58 -1.99
N LYS A 69 5.14 -16.32 -2.24
CA LYS A 69 5.32 -15.19 -1.32
C LYS A 69 4.03 -14.38 -1.23
N ALA A 70 3.72 -13.84 -0.06
CA ALA A 70 2.68 -12.82 0.02
C ALA A 70 3.06 -11.59 -0.82
N ASP A 71 2.09 -11.04 -1.56
CA ASP A 71 2.23 -9.71 -2.15
C ASP A 71 1.77 -8.65 -1.14
N ILE A 72 2.72 -8.13 -0.38
CA ILE A 72 2.46 -7.09 0.62
C ILE A 72 1.89 -5.82 -0.02
N LYS A 73 2.32 -5.47 -1.24
CA LYS A 73 1.77 -4.30 -1.95
C LYS A 73 0.31 -4.55 -2.32
N GLY A 74 0.00 -5.75 -2.79
CA GLY A 74 -1.37 -6.19 -3.04
C GLY A 74 -2.27 -6.10 -1.81
N ILE A 75 -1.76 -6.51 -0.65
CA ILE A 75 -2.48 -6.38 0.64
C ILE A 75 -2.73 -4.90 1.01
N TYR A 76 -1.72 -4.04 0.88
CA TYR A 76 -1.92 -2.60 1.15
C TYR A 76 -2.92 -1.96 0.19
N HIS A 77 -2.88 -2.33 -1.09
CA HIS A 77 -3.84 -1.86 -2.08
C HIS A 77 -5.28 -2.32 -1.74
N ALA A 78 -5.43 -3.59 -1.33
CA ALA A 78 -6.70 -4.14 -0.86
C ALA A 78 -7.28 -3.33 0.31
N ILE A 79 -6.46 -3.02 1.33
CA ILE A 79 -6.87 -2.17 2.46
C ILE A 79 -7.26 -0.76 1.97
N GLY A 80 -6.54 -0.21 1.00
CA GLY A 80 -6.82 1.10 0.40
C GLY A 80 -8.21 1.23 -0.23
N THR A 81 -8.88 0.11 -0.56
CA THR A 81 -10.27 0.11 -1.06
C THR A 81 -11.25 0.78 -0.09
N PHE A 82 -10.96 0.74 1.21
CA PHE A 82 -11.79 1.35 2.25
C PHE A 82 -11.48 2.83 2.52
N ALA A 83 -10.47 3.40 1.84
CA ALA A 83 -10.15 4.81 2.01
C ALA A 83 -11.35 5.69 1.58
N PRO A 84 -11.73 6.71 2.38
CA PRO A 84 -12.84 7.58 2.02
C PRO A 84 -12.52 8.35 0.74
N LYS A 85 -13.43 8.29 -0.23
CA LYS A 85 -13.31 9.05 -1.49
C LYS A 85 -14.03 10.38 -1.35
N LYS A 86 -13.36 11.46 -1.79
CA LYS A 86 -13.94 12.80 -1.89
C LYS A 86 -13.70 13.33 -3.29
N THR A 87 -14.70 13.96 -3.87
CA THR A 87 -14.59 14.70 -5.13
C THR A 87 -14.53 16.18 -4.80
N LEU A 88 -13.59 16.90 -5.43
CA LEU A 88 -13.40 18.33 -5.24
C LEU A 88 -13.28 18.99 -6.63
N GLU A 89 -14.01 20.08 -6.82
CA GLU A 89 -13.84 20.96 -7.98
C GLU A 89 -12.92 22.12 -7.57
N VAL A 90 -11.90 22.38 -8.39
CA VAL A 90 -10.92 23.46 -8.18
C VAL A 90 -10.66 24.22 -9.47
N GLU A 91 -10.22 25.46 -9.35
CA GLU A 91 -9.79 26.27 -10.49
C GLU A 91 -8.44 25.76 -11.03
N SER A 92 -8.20 25.94 -12.34
CA SER A 92 -6.90 25.63 -12.97
C SER A 92 -5.77 26.36 -12.24
N GLY A 93 -4.66 25.67 -12.01
CA GLY A 93 -3.51 26.19 -11.26
C GLY A 93 -3.66 26.14 -9.74
N THR A 94 -4.71 25.50 -9.20
CA THR A 94 -4.82 25.26 -7.75
C THR A 94 -3.73 24.28 -7.29
N SER A 95 -3.05 24.59 -6.17
CA SER A 95 -2.07 23.67 -5.57
C SER A 95 -2.75 22.52 -4.80
N LEU A 96 -2.04 21.40 -4.62
CA LEU A 96 -2.52 20.30 -3.78
C LEU A 96 -2.71 20.72 -2.31
N LEU A 97 -1.86 21.59 -1.78
CA LEU A 97 -2.04 22.12 -0.43
C LEU A 97 -3.38 22.86 -0.30
N ASP A 98 -3.70 23.72 -1.26
CA ASP A 98 -4.93 24.52 -1.22
C ASP A 98 -6.17 23.66 -1.46
N ALA A 99 -6.08 22.65 -2.33
CA ALA A 99 -7.11 21.63 -2.49
C ALA A 99 -7.37 20.87 -1.18
N LEU A 100 -6.33 20.43 -0.47
CA LEU A 100 -6.45 19.71 0.81
C LEU A 100 -7.08 20.57 1.91
N LYS A 101 -6.72 21.86 1.98
CA LYS A 101 -7.31 22.82 2.93
C LYS A 101 -8.81 23.00 2.76
N LYS A 102 -9.36 22.81 1.54
CA LYS A 102 -10.82 22.87 1.29
C LYS A 102 -11.58 21.69 1.88
N ILE A 103 -10.96 20.51 2.01
CA ILE A 103 -11.65 19.27 2.40
C ILE A 103 -11.28 18.74 3.79
N SER A 104 -10.28 19.35 4.43
CA SER A 104 -9.72 18.85 5.69
C SER A 104 -9.02 19.96 6.48
N SER A 105 -8.98 19.80 7.79
CA SER A 105 -8.13 20.65 8.64
C SER A 105 -6.69 20.19 8.50
N VAL A 106 -5.93 20.84 7.61
CA VAL A 106 -4.51 20.57 7.39
C VAL A 106 -3.68 21.46 8.30
N LYS A 107 -2.77 20.86 9.08
CA LYS A 107 -1.70 21.57 9.77
C LYS A 107 -0.39 21.26 9.05
N SER A 108 0.30 22.31 8.64
CA SER A 108 1.59 22.24 7.98
C SER A 108 2.66 22.89 8.88
N LYS A 109 3.88 22.35 8.83
CA LYS A 109 5.04 22.92 9.52
C LYS A 109 6.09 23.26 8.47
N LYS A 110 6.58 24.49 8.52
CA LYS A 110 7.69 24.93 7.68
C LYS A 110 9.01 24.34 8.23
N VAL A 111 9.72 23.57 7.43
CA VAL A 111 11.04 23.03 7.72
C VAL A 111 11.99 23.52 6.63
N GLY A 112 12.72 24.60 6.93
CA GLY A 112 13.49 25.34 5.91
C GLY A 112 12.55 26.04 4.92
N ASP A 113 12.76 25.81 3.62
CA ASP A 113 11.90 26.34 2.55
C ASP A 113 10.72 25.43 2.20
N LYS A 114 10.67 24.22 2.78
CA LYS A 114 9.65 23.21 2.47
C LYS A 114 8.57 23.19 3.54
N GLU A 115 7.31 23.22 3.12
CA GLU A 115 6.18 23.02 4.01
C GLU A 115 5.80 21.55 4.05
N ILE A 116 5.95 20.92 5.22
CA ILE A 116 5.63 19.52 5.44
C ILE A 116 4.26 19.48 6.13
N ILE A 117 3.31 18.73 5.57
CA ILE A 117 2.05 18.47 6.27
C ILE A 117 2.35 17.55 7.45
N VAL A 118 2.03 18.02 8.65
CA VAL A 118 2.29 17.32 9.92
C VAL A 118 1.04 16.76 10.56
N SER A 119 -0.15 17.24 10.16
CA SER A 119 -1.42 16.66 10.60
C SER A 119 -2.54 16.93 9.60
N ILE A 120 -3.44 15.97 9.43
CA ILE A 120 -4.70 16.13 8.68
C ILE A 120 -5.85 15.63 9.56
N ASN A 121 -6.89 16.47 9.71
CA ASN A 121 -8.07 16.16 10.54
C ASN A 121 -7.72 15.73 11.97
N GLY A 122 -6.63 16.28 12.53
CA GLY A 122 -6.16 15.97 13.88
C GLY A 122 -5.30 14.70 13.98
N GLU A 123 -5.12 13.96 12.89
CA GLU A 123 -4.19 12.84 12.85
C GLU A 123 -2.77 13.33 12.53
N GLU A 124 -1.87 13.19 13.49
CA GLU A 124 -0.45 13.53 13.32
C GLU A 124 0.30 12.43 12.57
N GLY A 125 1.25 12.83 11.72
CA GLY A 125 2.10 11.89 11.00
C GLY A 125 2.81 12.50 9.80
N PHE A 126 3.59 11.66 9.14
CA PHE A 126 4.17 11.97 7.84
C PHE A 126 3.24 11.46 6.74
N PHE A 127 3.09 12.24 5.68
CA PHE A 127 2.22 11.89 4.58
C PHE A 127 2.98 12.00 3.25
N VAL A 128 2.63 11.11 2.33
CA VAL A 128 3.02 11.15 0.92
C VAL A 128 1.77 11.05 0.07
N TYR A 129 1.90 11.38 -1.20
CA TYR A 129 0.79 11.27 -2.13
C TYR A 129 1.23 10.67 -3.46
N GLU A 130 0.29 9.98 -4.09
CA GLU A 130 0.42 9.51 -5.47
C GLU A 130 -0.51 10.33 -6.36
N LEU A 131 -0.03 10.68 -7.53
CA LEU A 131 -0.80 11.33 -8.59
C LEU A 131 -1.03 10.32 -9.71
N ASN A 132 -2.29 10.00 -10.00
CA ASN A 132 -2.68 9.01 -11.00
C ASN A 132 -1.94 7.66 -10.82
N GLY A 133 -1.73 7.24 -9.56
CA GLY A 133 -1.05 6.00 -9.18
C GLY A 133 0.49 6.05 -9.20
N GLN A 134 1.10 7.21 -9.42
CA GLN A 134 2.55 7.40 -9.36
C GLN A 134 2.95 8.21 -8.13
N LEU A 135 3.92 7.72 -7.37
CA LEU A 135 4.47 8.46 -6.23
C LEU A 135 5.22 9.69 -6.72
N ILE A 136 4.85 10.86 -6.21
CA ILE A 136 5.43 12.14 -6.60
C ILE A 136 6.42 12.63 -5.54
N ASP A 137 7.53 13.22 -5.98
CA ASP A 137 8.61 13.77 -5.14
C ASP A 137 8.48 15.29 -4.86
N LYS A 138 7.52 15.95 -5.51
CA LYS A 138 7.17 17.36 -5.29
C LYS A 138 6.47 17.54 -3.95
N THR A 139 6.66 18.72 -3.35
CA THR A 139 5.84 19.10 -2.19
C THR A 139 4.41 19.38 -2.62
N VAL A 140 3.47 19.32 -1.67
CA VAL A 140 2.06 19.67 -1.93
C VAL A 140 1.84 21.11 -2.41
N GLN A 141 2.82 22.00 -2.18
CA GLN A 141 2.80 23.39 -2.65
C GLN A 141 3.26 23.52 -4.12
N GLU A 142 4.10 22.58 -4.58
CA GLU A 142 4.69 22.59 -5.92
C GLU A 142 3.90 21.70 -6.91
N CYS A 143 2.78 21.13 -6.46
CA CYS A 143 1.89 20.29 -7.25
C CYS A 143 0.64 21.07 -7.61
N PHE A 144 0.52 21.49 -8.87
CA PHE A 144 -0.59 22.27 -9.40
C PHE A 144 -1.46 21.41 -10.33
N PHE A 145 -2.77 21.67 -10.33
CA PHE A 145 -3.72 20.98 -11.19
C PHE A 145 -4.18 21.88 -12.34
N GLU A 146 -3.79 21.52 -13.56
CA GLU A 146 -4.30 22.12 -14.80
C GLU A 146 -5.36 21.23 -15.48
N GLU A 147 -5.35 19.95 -15.13
CA GLU A 147 -6.25 18.93 -15.67
C GLU A 147 -6.79 18.04 -14.52
N ASN A 148 -7.82 17.25 -14.83
CA ASN A 148 -8.38 16.29 -13.88
C ASN A 148 -7.30 15.30 -13.42
N ALA A 149 -7.18 15.13 -12.12
CA ALA A 149 -6.21 14.21 -11.53
C ALA A 149 -6.82 13.43 -10.37
N PHE A 150 -6.32 12.21 -10.18
CA PHE A 150 -6.62 11.38 -9.03
C PHE A 150 -5.45 11.45 -8.04
N VAL A 151 -5.74 11.85 -6.80
CA VAL A 151 -4.74 11.96 -5.74
C VAL A 151 -5.04 10.92 -4.67
N GLU A 152 -4.09 10.02 -4.42
CA GLU A 152 -4.13 9.13 -3.27
C GLU A 152 -3.26 9.69 -2.16
N TRP A 153 -3.89 10.01 -1.04
CA TRP A 153 -3.21 10.55 0.13
C TRP A 153 -2.88 9.42 1.11
N LYS A 154 -1.59 9.22 1.41
CA LYS A 154 -1.11 8.05 2.17
C LYS A 154 -0.32 8.50 3.41
N LYS A 155 -0.73 8.02 4.58
CA LYS A 155 0.05 8.18 5.82
C LYS A 155 1.21 7.18 5.84
N LEU A 156 2.38 7.66 6.22
CA LEU A 156 3.55 6.82 6.47
C LEU A 156 3.66 6.52 7.96
N GLU A 157 3.69 5.24 8.28
CA GLU A 157 4.03 4.78 9.62
C GLU A 157 5.56 4.78 9.80
N PRO A 158 6.11 5.55 10.76
CA PRO A 158 7.54 5.69 10.92
C PRO A 158 8.18 4.41 11.45
N VAL A 159 9.15 3.86 10.71
CA VAL A 159 9.90 2.66 11.10
C VAL A 159 11.38 2.99 11.24
N THR A 160 11.96 2.73 12.41
CA THR A 160 13.40 2.91 12.63
C THR A 160 14.18 1.94 11.74
N LYS A 161 14.93 2.46 10.75
CA LYS A 161 15.79 1.64 9.88
C LYS A 161 17.24 1.61 10.34
N ILE A 162 17.77 2.75 10.80
CA ILE A 162 19.15 2.91 11.22
C ILE A 162 19.18 3.85 12.43
N LYS A 163 20.04 3.57 13.42
CA LYS A 163 20.37 4.48 14.52
C LYS A 163 21.81 4.94 14.32
N LEU A 164 22.03 6.25 14.22
CA LEU A 164 23.36 6.85 14.02
C LEU A 164 23.76 7.65 15.26
N ASN A 165 25.01 7.51 15.67
CA ASN A 165 25.62 8.42 16.63
C ASN A 165 26.60 9.32 15.85
N ILE A 166 26.27 10.60 15.67
CA ILE A 166 27.10 11.54 14.92
C ILE A 166 28.01 12.28 15.90
N ILE A 167 29.31 12.02 15.82
CA ILE A 167 30.32 12.73 16.61
C ILE A 167 30.97 13.77 15.70
N VAL A 168 30.69 15.05 15.96
CA VAL A 168 31.32 16.17 15.24
C VAL A 168 32.71 16.40 15.82
N LYS A 169 33.75 16.23 15.01
CA LYS A 169 35.12 16.59 15.39
C LYS A 169 35.30 18.10 15.21
N LYS A 170 35.86 18.75 16.24
CA LYS A 170 36.33 20.14 16.17
C LYS A 170 37.72 20.20 15.58
#